data_AF-A0A3S0TPU9-F1
#
_entry.id   AF-A0A3S0TPU9-F1
#
_cell.length_a   1.000
_cell.length_b   1.000
_cell.length_c   1.000
_cell.angle_alpha   90.00
_cell.angle_beta   90.00
_cell.angle_gamma   90.00
#
_symmetry.space_group_name_H-M   'P 1'
#
loop_
_entity.id
_entity.type
_entity.pdbx_description
1 polymer ?
#
loop_
_entity_poly.entity_id
_entity_poly.type
_entity_poly.pdbx_seq_one_letter_code
_entity_poly.pdbx_strand_id
1 'polypeptide(L)'
;MSQHSFKTPKFTVQMGVDRPLSNVFASIFVNDVPEDAEDDNAPGFNPFSWFAVSKVGIQTAVHDVEKYIQEHGEPNVKVPLSLIADLEKDVQIHLADPNKSLNWGNYHGFVE
;
A
#
# COMPACT_ATOMS: atom_id res chain seq x y z
N MET A 1 12.16 -2.98 -5.05
CA MET A 1 10.75 -2.88 -4.62
C MET A 1 10.35 -4.23 -4.05
N SER A 2 9.67 -4.26 -2.90
CA SER A 2 8.97 -5.48 -2.45
C SER A 2 7.48 -5.26 -2.67
N GLN A 3 6.80 -6.28 -3.18
CA GLN A 3 5.40 -6.20 -3.58
C GLN A 3 4.69 -7.51 -3.23
N HIS A 4 3.52 -7.37 -2.65
CA HIS A 4 2.62 -8.44 -2.27
C HIS A 4 1.25 -8.15 -2.85
N SER A 5 0.50 -9.19 -3.20
CA SER A 5 -0.82 -9.02 -3.77
C SER A 5 -1.80 -10.06 -3.25
N PHE A 6 -3.06 -9.68 -3.17
CA PHE A 6 -4.16 -10.62 -2.99
C PHE A 6 -5.31 -10.26 -3.92
N LYS A 7 -6.15 -11.24 -4.20
CA LYS A 7 -7.31 -11.07 -5.07
C LYS A 7 -8.58 -11.28 -4.29
N THR A 8 -9.56 -10.44 -4.57
CA THR A 8 -10.96 -10.60 -4.17
C THR A 8 -11.77 -10.97 -5.40
N PRO A 9 -13.06 -11.31 -5.27
CA PRO A 9 -13.95 -11.43 -6.43
C PRO A 9 -13.90 -10.22 -7.38
N LYS A 10 -13.92 -8.98 -6.85
CA LYS A 10 -13.98 -7.76 -7.68
C LYS A 10 -12.64 -7.09 -7.96
N PHE A 11 -11.65 -7.25 -7.09
CA PHE A 11 -10.42 -6.47 -7.14
C PHE A 11 -9.16 -7.33 -7.06
N THR A 12 -8.09 -6.83 -7.63
CA THR A 12 -6.72 -7.24 -7.33
C THR A 12 -6.07 -6.11 -6.55
N VAL A 13 -5.59 -6.42 -5.36
CA VAL A 13 -4.94 -5.46 -4.47
C VAL A 13 -3.45 -5.74 -4.48
N GLN A 14 -2.65 -4.71 -4.68
CA GLN A 14 -1.19 -4.75 -4.61
C GLN A 14 -0.73 -3.79 -3.52
N MET A 15 0.13 -4.27 -2.63
CA MET A 15 0.74 -3.46 -1.58
C MET A 15 2.22 -3.78 -1.48
N GLY A 16 3.03 -2.82 -1.06
CA GLY A 16 4.46 -3.08 -0.97
C GLY A 16 5.24 -1.94 -0.36
N VAL A 17 6.57 -2.09 -0.38
CA VAL A 17 7.52 -1.06 0.02
C VAL A 17 8.38 -0.71 -1.18
N ASP A 18 8.26 0.53 -1.65
CA ASP A 18 9.03 1.00 -2.79
C ASP A 18 10.50 1.27 -2.43
N ARG A 19 11.40 1.04 -3.39
CA ARG A 19 12.82 1.39 -3.33
C ARG A 19 13.15 2.04 -4.67
N PRO A 20 13.59 3.32 -4.76
CA PRO A 20 14.22 4.13 -3.72
C PRO A 20 13.29 5.04 -2.90
N LEU A 21 12.01 5.13 -3.23
CA LEU A 21 11.05 6.00 -2.54
C LEU A 21 10.54 5.29 -1.28
N SER A 22 11.06 5.68 -0.12
CA SER A 22 10.80 5.06 1.20
C SER A 22 9.36 5.20 1.68
N ASN A 23 8.40 4.63 0.94
CA ASN A 23 6.98 4.62 1.24
C ASN A 23 6.43 3.19 1.18
N VAL A 24 5.44 2.91 2.02
CA VAL A 24 4.50 1.81 1.80
C VAL A 24 3.53 2.29 0.73
N PHE A 25 3.26 1.47 -0.28
CA PHE A 25 2.27 1.78 -1.31
C PHE A 25 1.12 0.78 -1.26
N ALA A 26 -0.04 1.23 -1.74
CA ALA A 26 -1.18 0.38 -2.04
C ALA A 26 -1.80 0.81 -3.37
N SER A 27 -2.22 -0.17 -4.16
CA SER A 27 -2.89 0.00 -5.45
C SER A 27 -4.01 -1.04 -5.55
N ILE A 28 -5.14 -0.65 -6.13
CA ILE A 28 -6.31 -1.52 -6.29
C ILE A 28 -6.71 -1.48 -7.75
N PHE A 29 -6.89 -2.65 -8.35
CA PHE A 29 -7.26 -2.85 -9.74
C PHE A 29 -8.58 -3.62 -9.80
N VAL A 30 -9.47 -3.28 -10.72
CA VAL A 30 -10.72 -4.00 -10.97
C VAL A 30 -10.41 -5.27 -11.76
N ASN A 31 -10.94 -6.42 -11.35
CA ASN A 31 -10.66 -7.68 -12.04
C ASN A 31 -11.41 -7.81 -13.38
N ASP A 32 -12.63 -7.27 -13.42
CA ASP A 32 -13.51 -7.33 -14.59
C ASP A 32 -13.51 -5.97 -15.26
N VAL A 33 -12.45 -5.72 -16.03
CA VAL A 33 -12.25 -4.49 -16.79
C VAL A 33 -13.01 -4.66 -18.09
N PRO A 34 -14.01 -3.82 -18.39
CA PRO A 34 -14.69 -3.89 -19.68
C PRO A 34 -13.67 -3.52 -20.78
N GLU A 35 -13.75 -4.19 -21.94
CA GLU A 35 -12.74 -4.12 -23.01
C GLU A 35 -12.48 -2.69 -23.55
N ASP A 36 -13.36 -1.75 -23.24
CA ASP A 36 -13.34 -0.34 -23.62
C ASP A 36 -12.79 0.60 -22.54
N ALA A 37 -12.40 0.11 -21.36
CA ALA A 37 -11.79 0.93 -20.32
C ALA A 37 -10.32 1.26 -20.63
N GLU A 38 -9.95 2.54 -20.48
CA GLU A 38 -8.57 3.01 -20.64
C GLU A 38 -7.62 2.54 -19.51
N ASP A 39 -8.17 2.11 -18.37
CA ASP A 39 -7.41 1.74 -17.17
C ASP A 39 -8.17 0.68 -16.34
N ASP A 40 -7.43 -0.23 -15.70
CA ASP A 40 -7.95 -1.21 -14.74
C ASP A 40 -7.93 -0.69 -13.29
N ASN A 41 -7.43 0.53 -13.07
CA ASN A 41 -7.41 1.18 -11.75
C ASN A 41 -8.81 1.33 -11.13
N ALA A 42 -8.90 1.04 -9.85
CA ALA A 42 -10.15 1.17 -9.12
C ALA A 42 -10.53 2.65 -8.97
N PRO A 43 -11.70 3.08 -9.51
CA PRO A 43 -12.06 4.49 -9.58
C PRO A 43 -12.18 5.09 -8.18
N GLY A 44 -11.49 6.22 -7.96
CA GLY A 44 -11.48 6.91 -6.67
C GLY A 44 -10.46 6.39 -5.64
N PHE A 45 -9.77 5.28 -5.90
CA PHE A 45 -8.59 4.89 -5.13
C PHE A 45 -7.34 5.39 -5.85
N ASN A 46 -6.54 6.25 -5.22
CA ASN A 46 -5.30 6.71 -5.84
C ASN A 46 -4.30 5.53 -5.88
N PRO A 47 -3.89 5.04 -7.06
CA PRO A 47 -2.96 3.90 -7.18
C PRO A 47 -1.55 4.25 -6.68
N PHE A 48 -1.28 5.53 -6.44
CA PHE A 48 -0.08 6.08 -5.83
C PHE A 48 -0.34 6.59 -4.42
N SER A 49 -1.22 5.94 -3.66
CA SER A 49 -1.37 6.26 -2.22
C SER A 49 -0.10 5.82 -1.49
N TRP A 50 0.64 6.80 -0.97
CA TRP A 50 1.93 6.59 -0.31
C TRP A 50 1.79 6.81 1.19
N PHE A 51 2.24 5.83 1.97
CA PHE A 51 2.19 5.83 3.42
C PHE A 51 3.60 5.73 3.99
N ALA A 52 3.79 6.18 5.24
CA ALA A 52 5.10 6.15 5.89
C ALA A 52 5.66 4.72 5.99
N VAL A 53 6.97 4.53 5.78
CA VAL A 53 7.68 3.25 6.04
C VAL A 53 7.79 3.00 7.54
N SER A 54 6.70 2.53 8.11
CA SER A 54 6.54 2.26 9.54
C SER A 54 5.38 1.29 9.74
N LYS A 55 5.28 0.72 10.94
CA LYS A 55 4.12 -0.09 11.33
C LYS A 55 2.80 0.69 11.23
N VAL A 56 2.81 1.98 11.58
CA VAL A 56 1.63 2.85 11.49
C VAL A 56 1.22 3.04 10.03
N GLY A 57 2.17 3.29 9.13
CA GLY A 57 1.87 3.44 7.70
C GLY A 57 1.34 2.16 7.06
N ILE A 58 1.81 0.97 7.47
CA ILE A 58 1.19 -0.31 7.07
C ILE A 58 -0.26 -0.36 7.52
N GLN A 59 -0.55 -0.01 8.78
CA GLN A 59 -1.92 -0.03 9.31
C GLN A 59 -2.83 0.95 8.59
N THR A 60 -2.35 2.16 8.26
CA THR A 60 -3.09 3.13 7.46
C THR A 60 -3.36 2.59 6.05
N ALA A 61 -2.35 2.01 5.39
CA ALA A 61 -2.50 1.41 4.07
C ALA A 61 -3.53 0.28 4.07
N VAL A 62 -3.48 -0.60 5.07
CA VAL A 62 -4.46 -1.69 5.26
C VAL A 62 -5.86 -1.11 5.48
N HIS A 63 -5.99 -0.13 6.35
CA HIS A 63 -7.29 0.49 6.64
C HIS A 63 -7.92 1.13 5.40
N ASP A 64 -7.16 1.89 4.63
CA ASP A 64 -7.66 2.58 3.44
C ASP A 64 -8.05 1.58 2.34
N VAL A 65 -7.26 0.51 2.16
CA VAL A 65 -7.57 -0.59 1.25
C VAL A 65 -8.86 -1.31 1.67
N GLU A 66 -8.97 -1.71 2.94
CA GLU A 66 -10.16 -2.40 3.43
C GLU A 66 -11.39 -1.52 3.32
N LYS A 67 -11.29 -0.26 3.72
CA LYS A 67 -12.37 0.72 3.62
C LYS A 67 -12.85 0.85 2.17
N TYR A 68 -11.92 1.04 1.22
CA TYR A 68 -12.27 1.15 -0.19
C TYR A 68 -13.02 -0.09 -0.68
N ILE A 69 -12.49 -1.30 -0.43
CA ILE A 69 -13.11 -2.55 -0.88
C ILE A 69 -14.50 -2.75 -0.26
N GLN A 70 -14.67 -2.39 1.01
CA GLN A 70 -15.94 -2.49 1.72
C GLN A 70 -16.98 -1.51 1.14
N GLU A 71 -16.60 -0.26 0.90
CA GLU A 71 -17.45 0.77 0.27
C GLU A 71 -17.87 0.38 -1.16
N HIS A 72 -17.06 -0.42 -1.86
CA HIS A 72 -17.31 -0.86 -3.24
C HIS A 72 -17.92 -2.27 -3.35
N GLY A 73 -18.58 -2.71 -2.27
CA GLY A 73 -19.49 -3.86 -2.28
C GLY A 73 -18.85 -5.20 -1.95
N GLU A 74 -17.74 -5.19 -1.20
CA GLU A 74 -17.14 -6.38 -0.60
C GLU A 74 -16.91 -6.18 0.92
N PRO A 75 -17.99 -6.02 1.73
CA PRO A 75 -17.93 -5.57 3.13
C PRO A 75 -17.20 -6.51 4.10
N ASN A 76 -16.96 -7.76 3.71
CA ASN A 76 -16.31 -8.77 4.54
C ASN A 76 -14.84 -9.02 4.18
N VAL A 77 -14.33 -8.34 3.15
CA VAL A 77 -12.92 -8.51 2.75
C VAL A 77 -12.02 -7.83 3.76
N LYS A 78 -10.94 -8.54 4.08
CA LYS A 78 -9.82 -8.06 4.89
C LYS A 78 -8.52 -8.34 4.18
N VAL A 79 -7.52 -7.51 4.43
CA VAL A 79 -6.16 -7.78 3.95
C VAL A 79 -5.64 -9.05 4.66
N PRO A 80 -5.09 -10.04 3.94
CA PRO A 80 -4.58 -11.26 4.55
C PRO A 80 -3.49 -10.96 5.59
N LEU A 81 -3.57 -11.60 6.76
CA LEU A 81 -2.57 -11.44 7.83
C LEU A 81 -1.15 -11.77 7.38
N SER A 82 -0.99 -12.73 6.44
CA SER A 82 0.29 -13.06 5.84
C SER A 82 0.90 -11.87 5.08
N LEU A 83 0.07 -11.15 4.32
CA LEU A 83 0.50 -9.97 3.58
C LEU A 83 0.94 -8.86 4.52
N ILE A 84 0.20 -8.64 5.61
CA ILE A 84 0.57 -7.67 6.65
C ILE A 84 1.92 -8.03 7.27
N ALA A 85 2.13 -9.31 7.60
CA ALA A 85 3.38 -9.79 8.16
C ALA A 85 4.56 -9.63 7.19
N ASP A 86 4.34 -9.85 5.89
CA ASP A 86 5.35 -9.64 4.85
C ASP A 86 5.71 -8.16 4.70
N LEU A 87 4.73 -7.25 4.73
CA LEU A 87 4.96 -5.80 4.75
C LEU A 87 5.75 -5.36 6.00
N GLU A 88 5.41 -5.89 7.18
CA GLU A 88 6.13 -5.59 8.42
C GLU A 88 7.60 -6.04 8.31
N LYS A 89 7.85 -7.22 7.75
CA LYS A 89 9.20 -7.73 7.49
C LYS A 89 9.96 -6.84 6.50
N ASP A 90 9.31 -6.38 5.44
CA ASP A 90 9.94 -5.50 4.46
C ASP A 90 10.31 -4.14 5.03
N VAL A 91 9.43 -3.57 5.87
CA VAL A 91 9.73 -2.33 6.62
C VAL A 91 10.89 -2.56 7.58
N GLN A 92 10.95 -3.69 8.30
CA GLN A 92 12.07 -4.01 9.19
C GLN A 92 13.39 -4.13 8.42
N ILE A 93 13.41 -4.83 7.28
CA ILE A 93 14.60 -4.95 6.43
C ILE A 93 15.04 -3.57 5.92
N HIS A 94 14.08 -2.69 5.57
CA HIS A 94 14.39 -1.35 5.12
C HIS A 94 15.00 -0.48 6.24
N LEU A 95 14.43 -0.54 7.45
CA LEU A 95 14.92 0.23 8.60
C LEU A 95 16.26 -0.31 9.14
N ALA A 96 16.54 -1.60 8.95
CA ALA A 96 17.76 -2.25 9.37
C ALA A 96 18.94 -2.05 8.42
N ASP A 97 18.77 -1.41 7.25
CA ASP A 97 19.85 -1.11 6.31
C ASP A 97 20.68 0.10 6.82
N PRO A 98 21.89 -0.11 7.38
CA PRO A 98 22.71 0.95 7.97
C PRO A 98 23.29 1.91 6.92
N ASN A 99 23.23 1.55 5.62
CA ASN A 99 23.61 2.45 4.54
C ASN A 99 22.46 3.40 4.13
N LYS A 100 21.26 3.21 4.69
CA LYS A 100 20.10 4.08 4.47
C LYS A 100 19.65 4.84 5.72
N SER A 101 20.12 4.46 6.91
CA SER A 101 19.90 5.22 8.15
C SER A 101 20.59 6.59 8.19
N LEU A 102 21.28 7.00 7.11
CA LEU A 102 22.09 8.21 7.01
C LEU A 102 21.40 9.39 6.29
N ASN A 103 20.08 9.37 6.11
CA ASN A 103 19.28 10.52 5.67
C ASN A 103 18.15 10.88 6.66
N TRP A 104 18.47 10.89 7.95
CA TRP A 104 17.69 11.64 8.96
C TRP A 104 18.11 13.13 8.98
N GLY A 105 18.39 13.70 7.81
CA GLY A 105 18.67 15.12 7.64
C GLY A 105 17.46 15.82 7.00
N ASN A 106 16.75 16.62 7.78
CA ASN A 106 15.79 17.64 7.35
C ASN A 106 14.34 17.22 7.06
N TYR A 107 13.64 16.63 8.01
CA TYR A 107 12.27 17.07 8.29
C TYR A 107 12.30 18.00 9.51
N HIS A 108 12.69 19.24 9.26
CA HIS A 108 12.36 20.35 10.14
C HIS A 108 10.85 20.59 10.02
N GLY A 109 10.19 20.62 11.17
CA GLY A 109 8.74 20.75 11.27
C GLY A 109 8.18 22.07 10.75
N PHE A 110 6.85 22.12 10.76
CA PHE A 110 5.99 23.31 10.79
C PHE A 110 6.43 24.49 9.93
N VAL A 111 5.66 24.75 8.86
CA VAL A 111 5.48 26.11 8.37
C VAL A 111 3.98 26.40 8.41
N GLU A 112 3.68 27.58 8.93
CA GLU A 112 2.42 28.14 9.46
C GLU A 112 1.14 27.91 8.64
#